data_AF-A0A1H7SGN6-F1
#
_entry.id   AF-A0A1H7SGN6-F1
#
_cell.length_a   1.000
_cell.length_b   1.000
_cell.length_c   1.000
_cell.angle_alpha   90.00
_cell.angle_beta   90.00
_cell.angle_gamma   90.00
#
_symmetry.space_group_name_H-M   'P 1'
#
loop_
_entity.id
_entity.type
_entity.pdbx_description
1 polymer ?
#
loop_
_entity_poly.entity_id
_entity_poly.type
_entity_poly.pdbx_seq_one_letter_code
_entity_poly.pdbx_strand_id
1 'polypeptide(L)'
;MTKIETEYLDVPRDCLVSCKLFGITVPDFLQCIIQHFCYTHIQLHDRSEYDMATKAFLGAEKQLEEKEIVPITHLSATQRDNFLRILKQLLKMTTNRNYSISARRNKGKILVNKMFSLLSTGLVVKDIVYYSEDIKIQLNKDFLLMTLINQRSPTELLNAMMKNISYATLAARQHLKEEIFNPAGSFFVRVMDGYGNLQDTKYLNSRAFKEFLWDVQEFRPRYFFYRNLEDRIEVYRERLEENFQRIDKPFFDYD
;
A
#
# COMPACT_ATOMS: atom_id res chain seq x y z
N MET A 1 -3.13 -0.86 35.16
CA MET A 1 -2.67 -1.20 33.79
C MET A 1 -3.09 -0.07 32.87
N THR A 2 -2.14 0.75 32.45
CA THR A 2 -2.34 1.82 31.47
C THR A 2 -2.65 1.16 30.13
N LYS A 3 -3.91 1.26 29.67
CA LYS A 3 -4.26 0.92 28.28
C LYS A 3 -3.37 1.78 27.39
N ILE A 4 -2.42 1.16 26.70
CA ILE A 4 -1.73 1.82 25.60
C ILE A 4 -2.83 2.05 24.57
N GLU A 5 -3.24 3.29 24.35
CA GLU A 5 -4.06 3.65 23.19
C GLU A 5 -3.26 3.21 21.96
N THR A 6 -3.61 2.05 21.44
CA THR A 6 -2.98 1.47 20.27
C THR A 6 -3.87 1.93 19.13
N GLU A 7 -3.41 2.88 18.32
CA GLU A 7 -4.13 3.23 17.09
C GLU A 7 -4.14 1.99 16.19
N TYR A 8 -5.29 1.31 16.12
CA TYR A 8 -5.49 0.16 15.26
C TYR A 8 -5.70 0.62 13.81
N LEU A 9 -5.29 -0.24 12.86
CA LEU A 9 -5.56 -0.02 11.44
C LEU A 9 -7.05 -0.19 11.16
N ASP A 10 -7.63 0.77 10.44
CA ASP A 10 -9.00 0.68 9.94
C ASP A 10 -8.95 0.15 8.52
N VAL A 11 -9.15 -1.16 8.37
CA VAL A 11 -9.02 -1.87 7.10
C VAL A 11 -10.32 -1.71 6.31
N PRO A 12 -10.32 -1.00 5.17
CA PRO A 12 -11.51 -0.86 4.34
C PRO A 12 -12.00 -2.22 3.85
N ARG A 13 -13.33 -2.40 3.81
CA ARG A 13 -13.97 -3.66 3.40
C ARG A 13 -13.50 -4.15 2.04
N ASP A 14 -13.44 -3.26 1.05
CA ASP A 14 -12.94 -3.56 -0.30
C ASP A 14 -11.52 -4.14 -0.29
N CYS A 15 -10.63 -3.60 0.55
CA CYS A 15 -9.25 -4.07 0.67
C CYS A 15 -9.21 -5.46 1.30
N LEU A 16 -9.96 -5.68 2.39
CA LEU A 16 -10.07 -6.96 3.07
C LEU A 16 -10.61 -8.06 2.14
N VAL A 17 -11.72 -7.79 1.46
CA VAL A 17 -12.35 -8.73 0.52
C VAL A 17 -11.39 -9.05 -0.62
N SER A 18 -10.78 -8.02 -1.23
CA SER A 18 -9.82 -8.22 -2.32
C SER A 18 -8.64 -9.10 -1.87
N CYS A 19 -8.02 -8.81 -0.73
CA CYS A 19 -6.88 -9.62 -0.26
C CYS A 19 -7.29 -11.07 -0.03
N LYS A 20 -8.38 -11.30 0.71
CA LYS A 20 -8.82 -12.65 1.11
C LYS A 20 -9.21 -13.51 -0.09
N LEU A 21 -9.94 -12.96 -1.06
CA LEU A 21 -10.38 -13.68 -2.26
C LEU A 21 -9.20 -14.24 -3.08
N PHE A 22 -8.06 -13.54 -3.06
CA PHE A 22 -6.83 -13.94 -3.75
C PHE A 22 -5.81 -14.62 -2.83
N GLY A 23 -6.23 -15.08 -1.65
CA GLY A 23 -5.39 -15.84 -0.73
C GLY A 23 -4.28 -15.04 -0.08
N ILE A 24 -4.42 -13.72 0.02
CA ILE A 24 -3.44 -12.80 0.58
C ILE A 24 -3.97 -12.31 1.93
N THR A 25 -3.14 -12.30 2.97
CA THR A 25 -3.52 -11.66 4.24
C THR A 25 -3.26 -10.16 4.16
N VAL A 26 -4.13 -9.34 4.76
CA VAL A 26 -3.92 -7.89 4.82
C VAL A 26 -2.58 -7.53 5.50
N PRO A 27 -2.20 -8.15 6.63
CA PRO A 27 -0.90 -7.87 7.25
C PRO A 27 0.29 -8.14 6.34
N ASP A 28 0.30 -9.27 5.62
CA ASP A 28 1.40 -9.63 4.71
C ASP A 28 1.48 -8.66 3.53
N PHE A 29 0.32 -8.27 2.98
CA PHE A 29 0.26 -7.26 1.93
C PHE A 29 0.82 -5.91 2.41
N LEU A 30 0.40 -5.44 3.59
CA LEU A 30 0.89 -4.20 4.19
C LEU A 30 2.39 -4.26 4.46
N GLN A 31 2.87 -5.38 5.01
CA GLN A 31 4.29 -5.57 5.26
C GLN A 31 5.11 -5.54 3.97
N CYS A 32 4.60 -6.17 2.90
CA CYS A 32 5.24 -6.20 1.59
C CYS A 32 5.30 -4.80 0.96
N ILE A 33 4.17 -4.07 0.88
CA ILE A 33 4.16 -2.74 0.26
C ILE A 33 5.02 -1.74 1.04
N ILE A 34 5.04 -1.83 2.38
CA ILE A 34 5.92 -1.00 3.21
C ILE A 34 7.39 -1.34 2.94
N GLN A 35 7.77 -2.62 2.84
CA GLN A 35 9.15 -3.01 2.53
C GLN A 35 9.62 -2.48 1.16
N HIS A 36 8.69 -2.31 0.22
CA HIS A 36 8.95 -1.76 -1.11
C HIS A 36 8.84 -0.23 -1.17
N PHE A 37 8.34 0.43 -0.13
CA PHE A 37 8.40 1.89 -0.07
C PHE A 37 9.86 2.35 -0.03
N CYS A 38 10.25 3.18 -0.99
CA CYS A 38 11.57 3.75 -1.07
C CYS A 38 11.48 5.25 -1.35
N TYR A 39 11.93 6.06 -0.40
CA TYR A 39 11.84 7.52 -0.47
C TYR A 39 12.55 8.10 -1.70
N THR A 40 13.56 7.39 -2.23
CA THR A 40 14.24 7.76 -3.48
C THR A 40 13.28 7.80 -4.68
N HIS A 41 12.26 6.93 -4.71
CA HIS A 41 11.23 6.86 -5.76
C HIS A 41 10.18 7.98 -5.68
N ILE A 42 10.30 8.89 -4.72
CA ILE A 42 9.54 10.15 -4.80
C ILE A 42 9.96 10.92 -6.06
N GLN A 43 11.26 10.89 -6.40
CA GLN A 43 11.85 11.67 -7.49
C GLN A 43 12.46 10.79 -8.60
N LEU A 44 12.65 9.49 -8.32
CA LEU A 44 13.05 8.49 -9.30
C LEU A 44 11.81 7.78 -9.82
N HIS A 45 11.69 7.66 -11.13
CA HIS A 45 10.57 6.95 -11.77
C HIS A 45 11.08 5.75 -12.53
N ASP A 46 10.42 4.61 -12.35
CA ASP A 46 10.57 3.41 -13.18
C ASP A 46 9.24 2.63 -13.23
N ARG A 47 9.28 1.35 -13.58
CA ARG A 47 8.10 0.47 -13.58
C ARG A 47 8.20 -0.63 -12.53
N SER A 48 9.06 -0.45 -11.53
CA SER A 48 9.28 -1.43 -10.46
C SER A 48 8.21 -1.30 -9.39
N GLU A 49 8.13 -2.34 -8.55
CA GLU A 49 7.25 -2.40 -7.39
C GLU A 49 7.61 -1.33 -6.36
N TYR A 50 8.86 -0.87 -6.34
CA TYR A 50 9.30 0.24 -5.49
C TYR A 50 8.70 1.58 -5.92
N ASP A 51 8.60 1.83 -7.23
CA ASP A 51 7.92 3.03 -7.73
C ASP A 51 6.43 2.94 -7.44
N MET A 52 5.79 1.80 -7.75
CA MET A 52 4.36 1.59 -7.46
C MET A 52 4.03 1.79 -5.98
N ALA A 53 4.77 1.15 -5.07
CA ALA A 53 4.59 1.31 -3.63
C ALA A 53 4.77 2.76 -3.18
N THR A 54 5.83 3.43 -3.66
CA THR A 54 6.11 4.82 -3.29
C THR A 54 5.03 5.78 -3.80
N LYS A 55 4.57 5.60 -5.05
CA LYS A 55 3.48 6.40 -5.62
C LYS A 55 2.13 6.08 -4.99
N ALA A 56 1.91 4.86 -4.50
CA ALA A 56 0.69 4.51 -3.77
C ALA A 56 0.54 5.37 -2.52
N PHE A 57 1.59 5.51 -1.72
CA PHE A 57 1.56 6.34 -0.52
C PHE A 57 1.56 7.84 -0.83
N LEU A 58 2.24 8.30 -1.89
CA LEU A 58 2.13 9.70 -2.33
C LEU A 58 0.72 10.03 -2.84
N GLY A 59 0.05 9.09 -3.51
CA GLY A 59 -1.34 9.26 -3.93
C GLY A 59 -2.30 9.28 -2.75
N ALA A 60 -2.09 8.38 -1.79
CA ALA A 60 -2.87 8.31 -0.56
C ALA A 60 -2.74 9.57 0.30
N GLU A 61 -1.53 10.12 0.41
CA GLU A 61 -1.28 11.35 1.18
C GLU A 61 -2.06 12.54 0.61
N LYS A 62 -2.14 12.68 -0.72
CA LYS A 62 -2.92 13.74 -1.38
C LYS A 62 -4.44 13.63 -1.18
N GLN A 63 -4.93 12.47 -0.76
CA GLN A 63 -6.36 12.25 -0.47
C GLN A 63 -6.70 12.61 0.99
N LEU A 64 -5.70 12.81 1.84
CA LEU A 64 -5.91 13.27 3.21
C LEU A 64 -6.18 14.78 3.21
N GLU A 65 -6.99 15.23 4.17
CA GLU A 65 -7.28 16.65 4.38
C GLU A 65 -5.99 17.44 4.57
N GLU A 66 -5.89 18.62 3.95
CA GLU A 66 -4.72 19.49 4.11
C GLU A 66 -4.45 19.76 5.58
N LYS A 67 -3.19 19.56 5.98
CA LYS A 67 -2.74 19.79 7.35
C LYS A 67 -1.70 20.89 7.33
N GLU A 68 -1.83 21.84 8.26
CA GLU A 68 -0.80 22.85 8.47
C GLU A 68 0.49 22.16 8.93
N ILE A 69 1.55 22.29 8.12
CA ILE A 69 2.86 21.73 8.43
C ILE A 69 3.55 22.65 9.43
N VAL A 70 3.70 22.17 10.67
CA VAL A 70 4.37 22.95 11.72
C VAL A 70 5.89 22.94 11.46
N PRO A 71 6.60 24.07 11.56
CA PRO A 71 8.04 24.07 11.37
C PRO A 71 8.75 23.11 12.33
N ILE A 72 9.76 22.41 11.82
CA ILE A 72 10.57 21.48 12.63
C ILE A 72 11.53 22.32 13.50
N THR A 73 11.10 22.61 14.72
CA THR A 73 11.78 23.55 15.65
C THR A 73 12.84 22.91 16.53
N HIS A 74 12.82 21.57 16.70
CA HIS A 74 13.79 20.87 17.56
C HIS A 74 15.19 20.74 16.95
N LEU A 75 15.35 21.06 15.66
CA LEU A 75 16.65 21.03 14.99
C LEU A 75 17.37 22.37 15.03
N SER A 76 18.67 22.32 15.33
CA SER A 76 19.55 23.50 15.23
C SER A 76 19.70 23.98 13.78
N ALA A 77 20.13 25.23 13.60
CA ALA A 77 20.40 25.78 12.25
C ALA A 77 21.36 24.89 11.45
N THR A 78 22.47 24.45 12.07
CA THR A 78 23.45 23.56 11.45
C THR A 78 22.86 22.20 11.06
N GLN A 79 21.98 21.63 11.88
CA GLN A 79 21.29 20.37 11.55
C GLN A 79 20.34 20.54 10.35
N ARG A 80 19.60 21.65 10.30
CA ARG A 80 18.73 21.98 9.17
C ARG A 80 19.52 22.18 7.87
N ASP A 81 20.65 22.88 7.92
CA ASP A 81 21.54 23.05 6.75
C ASP A 81 22.11 21.71 6.28
N ASN A 82 22.50 20.85 7.21
CA ASN A 82 23.00 19.51 6.88
C ASN A 82 21.90 18.65 6.23
N PHE A 83 20.67 18.71 6.74
CA PHE A 83 19.52 18.04 6.13
C PHE A 83 19.30 18.50 4.69
N LEU A 84 19.27 19.83 4.44
CA LEU A 84 19.12 20.39 3.10
C LEU A 84 20.26 19.97 2.17
N ARG A 85 21.49 19.88 2.66
CA ARG A 85 22.63 19.38 1.89
C ARG A 85 22.45 17.93 1.49
N ILE A 86 22.00 17.06 2.39
CA ILE A 86 21.74 15.64 2.10
C ILE A 86 20.58 15.48 1.12
N LEU A 87 19.51 16.26 1.29
CA LEU A 87 18.37 16.27 0.35
C LEU A 87 18.82 16.67 -1.06
N LYS A 88 19.63 17.72 -1.20
CA LYS A 88 20.21 18.13 -2.50
C LYS A 88 21.07 17.02 -3.12
N GLN A 89 21.86 16.31 -2.30
CA GLN A 89 22.64 15.15 -2.78
C GLN A 89 21.74 14.01 -3.26
N LEU A 90 20.64 13.73 -2.57
CA LEU A 90 19.66 12.73 -2.97
C LEU A 90 19.05 13.09 -4.34
N LEU A 91 18.60 14.33 -4.51
CA LEU A 91 18.03 14.83 -5.79
C LEU A 91 19.04 14.77 -6.95
N LYS A 92 20.29 15.15 -6.72
CA LYS A 92 21.35 15.02 -7.72
C LYS A 92 21.62 13.55 -8.09
N MET A 93 21.50 12.65 -7.13
CA MET A 93 21.72 11.22 -7.34
C MET A 93 20.57 10.57 -8.13
N THR A 94 19.30 10.93 -7.87
CA THR A 94 18.15 10.37 -8.60
C THR A 94 18.18 10.71 -10.09
N THR A 95 18.69 11.88 -10.43
CA THR A 95 18.82 12.38 -11.81
C THR A 95 20.07 11.89 -12.55
N ASN A 96 21.04 11.29 -11.85
CA ASN A 96 22.30 10.88 -12.45
C ASN A 96 22.15 9.60 -13.30
N ARG A 97 22.17 9.76 -14.61
CA ARG A 97 22.01 8.68 -15.60
C ARG A 97 23.11 7.62 -15.58
N ASN A 98 24.28 7.91 -15.01
CA ASN A 98 25.41 6.99 -14.97
C ASN A 98 25.21 5.84 -13.96
N TYR A 99 24.25 5.97 -13.05
CA TYR A 99 23.90 4.91 -12.12
C TYR A 99 22.69 4.12 -12.63
N SER A 100 22.77 2.80 -12.52
CA SER A 100 21.59 1.92 -12.66
C SER A 100 20.56 2.25 -11.59
N ILE A 101 19.29 1.89 -11.82
CA ILE A 101 18.21 2.12 -10.85
C ILE A 101 18.52 1.48 -9.49
N SER A 102 19.00 0.23 -9.50
CA SER A 102 19.41 -0.46 -8.27
C SER A 102 20.52 0.29 -7.52
N ALA A 103 21.53 0.78 -8.25
CA ALA A 103 22.60 1.58 -7.64
C ALA A 103 22.08 2.90 -7.05
N ARG A 104 21.12 3.56 -7.72
CA ARG A 104 20.48 4.78 -7.18
C ARG A 104 19.69 4.48 -5.91
N ARG A 105 18.90 3.40 -5.87
CA ARG A 105 18.19 2.98 -4.65
C ARG A 105 19.14 2.72 -3.49
N ASN A 106 20.19 1.93 -3.71
CA ASN A 106 21.14 1.58 -2.65
C ASN A 106 21.88 2.82 -2.11
N LYS A 107 22.33 3.72 -2.99
CA LYS A 107 22.95 4.98 -2.57
C LYS A 107 21.95 5.91 -1.90
N GLY A 108 20.73 5.98 -2.41
CA GLY A 108 19.62 6.74 -1.85
C GLY A 108 19.28 6.30 -0.42
N LYS A 109 19.22 4.99 -0.16
CA LYS A 109 19.00 4.42 1.17
C LYS A 109 20.00 4.93 2.21
N ILE A 110 21.27 5.10 1.84
CA ILE A 110 22.30 5.66 2.73
C ILE A 110 21.98 7.12 3.09
N LEU A 111 21.56 7.93 2.10
CA LEU A 111 21.22 9.34 2.30
C LEU A 111 19.93 9.48 3.12
N VAL A 112 18.91 8.68 2.82
CA VAL A 112 17.64 8.60 3.54
C VAL A 112 17.87 8.23 5.01
N ASN A 113 18.71 7.23 5.28
CA ASN A 113 19.06 6.87 6.65
C ASN A 113 19.71 8.04 7.41
N LYS A 114 20.58 8.83 6.76
CA LYS A 114 21.17 10.04 7.37
C LYS A 114 20.12 11.12 7.63
N MET A 115 19.19 11.32 6.70
CA MET A 115 18.07 12.27 6.86
C MET A 115 17.18 11.86 8.02
N PHE A 116 16.81 10.58 8.09
CA PHE A 116 16.00 10.03 9.17
C PHE A 116 16.68 10.22 10.53
N SER A 117 17.95 9.82 10.67
CA SER A 117 18.69 9.98 11.93
C SER A 117 18.76 11.44 12.39
N LEU A 118 18.86 12.40 11.46
CA LEU A 118 18.83 13.83 11.80
C LEU A 118 17.44 14.23 12.31
N LEU A 119 16.38 13.92 11.55
CA LEU A 119 15.01 14.32 11.90
C LEU A 119 14.48 13.64 13.16
N SER A 120 14.86 12.39 13.41
CA SER A 120 14.46 11.63 14.59
C SER A 120 15.26 12.00 15.85
N THR A 121 16.21 12.94 15.78
CA THR A 121 17.02 13.34 16.95
C THR A 121 16.11 13.86 18.06
N GLY A 122 16.19 13.27 19.25
CA GLY A 122 15.36 13.67 20.39
C GLY A 122 13.89 13.24 20.32
N LEU A 123 13.50 12.46 19.31
CA LEU A 123 12.14 11.93 19.16
C LEU A 123 12.11 10.43 19.45
N VAL A 124 11.04 9.98 20.12
CA VAL A 124 10.73 8.55 20.24
C VAL A 124 9.89 8.15 19.04
N VAL A 125 10.53 7.64 18.00
CA VAL A 125 9.85 7.17 16.78
C VAL A 125 9.55 5.69 16.93
N LYS A 126 8.26 5.33 16.96
CA LYS A 126 7.81 3.94 16.90
C LYS A 126 7.92 3.43 15.47
N ASP A 127 8.56 2.28 15.28
CA ASP A 127 8.77 1.63 13.99
C ASP A 127 7.82 0.43 13.77
N ILE A 128 6.81 0.27 14.64
CA ILE A 128 5.82 -0.81 14.58
C ILE A 128 4.42 -0.20 14.62
N VAL A 129 3.56 -0.70 13.74
CA VAL A 129 2.10 -0.51 13.79
C VAL A 129 1.45 -1.86 14.10
N TYR A 130 0.41 -1.83 14.92
CA TYR A 130 -0.34 -3.02 15.29
C TYR A 130 -1.53 -3.20 14.34
N TYR A 131 -1.58 -4.34 13.67
CA TYR A 131 -2.77 -4.77 12.94
C TYR A 131 -3.80 -5.36 13.91
N SER A 132 -3.33 -6.19 14.84
CA SER A 132 -4.08 -6.73 15.98
C SER A 132 -3.16 -6.78 17.20
N GLU A 133 -3.63 -7.30 18.34
CA GLU A 133 -2.80 -7.45 19.54
C GLU A 133 -1.53 -8.28 19.29
N ASP A 134 -1.64 -9.31 18.44
CA ASP A 134 -0.55 -10.26 18.16
C ASP A 134 0.20 -9.96 16.86
N ILE A 135 -0.42 -9.25 15.91
CA ILE A 135 0.13 -9.03 14.58
C ILE A 135 0.72 -7.62 14.46
N LYS A 136 2.02 -7.58 14.22
CA LYS A 136 2.83 -6.36 14.10
C LYS A 136 3.29 -6.16 12.66
N ILE A 137 3.23 -4.93 12.20
CA ILE A 137 3.76 -4.50 10.90
C ILE A 137 4.99 -3.62 11.18
N GLN A 138 6.14 -4.06 10.68
CA GLN A 138 7.40 -3.36 10.80
C GLN A 138 7.53 -2.28 9.72
N LEU A 139 7.72 -1.04 10.15
CA LEU A 139 7.95 0.12 9.30
C LEU A 139 9.42 0.23 8.91
N ASN A 140 9.69 0.53 7.64
CA ASN A 140 11.04 0.82 7.18
C ASN A 140 11.40 2.31 7.37
N LYS A 141 12.70 2.62 7.38
CA LYS A 141 13.18 4.00 7.62
C LYS A 141 12.77 4.99 6.54
N ASP A 142 12.63 4.54 5.30
CA ASP A 142 12.12 5.37 4.20
C ASP A 142 10.70 5.84 4.51
N PHE A 143 9.83 4.93 4.95
CA PHE A 143 8.44 5.21 5.30
C PHE A 143 8.35 6.11 6.54
N LEU A 144 9.15 5.82 7.57
CA LEU A 144 9.22 6.67 8.77
C LEU A 144 9.75 8.08 8.46
N LEU A 145 10.67 8.22 7.50
CA LEU A 145 11.12 9.53 7.04
C LEU A 145 9.96 10.29 6.37
N MET A 146 9.17 9.63 5.52
CA MET A 146 8.00 10.20 4.89
C MET A 146 6.97 10.68 5.92
N THR A 147 6.69 9.89 6.95
CA THR A 147 5.74 10.27 8.01
C THR A 147 6.22 11.48 8.80
N LEU A 148 7.53 11.55 9.12
CA LEU A 148 8.12 12.68 9.83
C LEU A 148 8.07 13.98 9.01
N ILE A 149 8.39 13.91 7.71
CA ILE A 149 8.42 15.10 6.84
C ILE A 149 7.02 15.67 6.65
N ASN A 150 6.01 14.81 6.43
CA ASN A 150 4.64 15.25 6.19
C ASN A 150 3.81 15.37 7.48
N GLN A 151 4.40 15.09 8.64
CA GLN A 151 3.74 15.15 9.96
C GLN A 151 2.43 14.36 10.02
N ARG A 152 2.46 13.17 9.42
CA ARG A 152 1.35 12.19 9.43
C ARG A 152 1.73 10.99 10.28
N SER A 153 0.74 10.39 10.93
CA SER A 153 0.97 9.11 11.58
C SER A 153 1.11 8.01 10.52
N PRO A 154 1.89 6.95 10.79
CA PRO A 154 1.93 5.76 9.93
C PRO A 154 0.53 5.17 9.66
N THR A 155 -0.33 5.15 10.68
CA THR A 155 -1.70 4.63 10.63
C THR A 155 -2.56 5.42 9.64
N GLU A 156 -2.50 6.76 9.67
CA GLU A 156 -3.23 7.63 8.73
C GLU A 156 -2.89 7.30 7.27
N LEU A 157 -1.59 7.17 6.95
CA LEU A 157 -1.13 6.87 5.60
C LEU A 157 -1.48 5.44 5.16
N LEU A 158 -1.40 4.46 6.05
CA LEU A 158 -1.78 3.08 5.75
C LEU A 158 -3.28 2.97 5.48
N ASN A 159 -4.12 3.58 6.32
CA ASN A 159 -5.56 3.60 6.14
C ASN A 159 -5.95 4.28 4.81
N ALA A 160 -5.34 5.43 4.49
CA ALA A 160 -5.57 6.11 3.22
C ALA A 160 -5.11 5.27 2.01
N MET A 161 -3.96 4.60 2.11
CA MET A 161 -3.46 3.74 1.03
C MET A 161 -4.40 2.55 0.79
N MET A 162 -4.86 1.88 1.85
CA MET A 162 -5.76 0.73 1.73
C MET A 162 -7.10 1.09 1.06
N LYS A 163 -7.59 2.33 1.20
CA LYS A 163 -8.81 2.79 0.51
C LYS A 163 -8.69 2.76 -1.01
N ASN A 164 -7.47 2.74 -1.54
CA ASN A 164 -7.19 2.64 -2.97
C ASN A 164 -7.12 1.19 -3.47
N ILE A 165 -7.38 0.19 -2.63
CA ILE A 165 -7.39 -1.22 -3.01
C ILE A 165 -8.83 -1.72 -3.10
N SER A 166 -9.30 -1.95 -4.33
CA SER A 166 -10.64 -2.49 -4.61
C SER A 166 -10.60 -3.28 -5.92
N TYR A 167 -10.72 -4.61 -5.84
CA TYR A 167 -10.81 -5.46 -7.03
C TYR A 167 -12.09 -5.19 -7.83
N ALA A 168 -13.20 -4.89 -7.14
CA ALA A 168 -14.45 -4.47 -7.78
C ALA A 168 -14.24 -3.26 -8.70
N THR A 169 -13.59 -2.21 -8.17
CA THR A 169 -13.27 -0.99 -8.92
C THR A 169 -12.32 -1.27 -10.09
N LEU A 170 -11.28 -2.07 -9.85
CA LEU A 170 -10.31 -2.46 -10.87
C LEU A 170 -10.99 -3.19 -12.04
N ALA A 171 -11.75 -4.24 -11.75
CA ALA A 171 -12.41 -5.06 -12.76
C ALA A 171 -13.49 -4.27 -13.50
N ALA A 172 -14.29 -3.45 -12.81
CA ALA A 172 -15.33 -2.64 -13.43
C ALA A 172 -14.74 -1.65 -14.45
N ARG A 173 -13.69 -0.93 -14.06
CA ARG A 173 -12.97 0.00 -14.95
C ARG A 173 -12.37 -0.71 -16.15
N GLN A 174 -11.69 -1.84 -15.94
CA GLN A 174 -11.11 -2.63 -17.02
C GLN A 174 -12.18 -3.13 -18.01
N HIS A 175 -13.33 -3.58 -17.51
CA HIS A 175 -14.41 -4.08 -18.36
C HIS A 175 -15.16 -2.96 -19.10
N LEU A 176 -15.12 -1.73 -18.60
CA LEU A 176 -15.65 -0.53 -19.27
C LEU A 176 -14.62 0.20 -20.14
N LYS A 177 -13.33 -0.17 -20.06
CA LYS A 177 -12.21 0.57 -20.68
C LYS A 177 -12.06 2.01 -20.14
N GLU A 178 -12.30 2.15 -18.84
CA GLU A 178 -12.18 3.41 -18.09
C GLU A 178 -11.05 3.33 -17.04
N GLU A 179 -9.94 2.70 -17.43
CA GLU A 179 -8.80 2.51 -16.54
C GLU A 179 -8.17 3.86 -16.16
N ILE A 180 -8.14 4.12 -14.86
CA ILE A 180 -7.38 5.22 -14.26
C ILE A 180 -6.17 4.61 -13.57
N PHE A 181 -5.00 5.22 -13.76
CA PHE A 181 -3.78 4.75 -13.14
C PHE A 181 -3.89 4.84 -11.60
N ASN A 182 -3.88 3.68 -10.95
CA ASN A 182 -3.88 3.52 -9.51
C ASN A 182 -2.61 2.75 -9.10
N PRO A 183 -1.59 3.41 -8.52
CA PRO A 183 -0.35 2.74 -8.11
C PRO A 183 -0.56 1.65 -7.05
N ALA A 184 -1.46 1.90 -6.09
CA ALA A 184 -1.76 0.93 -5.03
C ALA A 184 -2.42 -0.32 -5.62
N GLY A 185 -3.43 -0.12 -6.49
CA GLY A 185 -4.07 -1.20 -7.23
C GLY A 185 -3.09 -1.95 -8.15
N SER A 186 -2.17 -1.24 -8.80
CA SER A 186 -1.14 -1.84 -9.66
C SER A 186 -0.16 -2.70 -8.86
N PHE A 187 0.26 -2.24 -7.68
CA PHE A 187 1.07 -3.04 -6.75
C PHE A 187 0.30 -4.27 -6.27
N PHE A 188 -0.98 -4.12 -5.94
CA PHE A 188 -1.84 -5.24 -5.55
C PHE A 188 -1.98 -6.29 -6.66
N VAL A 189 -2.16 -5.89 -7.93
CA VAL A 189 -2.15 -6.82 -9.07
C VAL A 189 -0.83 -7.58 -9.17
N ARG A 190 0.33 -6.94 -8.95
CA ARG A 190 1.61 -7.66 -8.91
C ARG A 190 1.63 -8.75 -7.84
N VAL A 191 1.09 -8.46 -6.66
CA VAL A 191 1.00 -9.44 -5.56
C VAL A 191 0.02 -10.57 -5.93
N MET A 192 -1.10 -10.26 -6.58
CA MET A 192 -2.02 -11.27 -7.14
C MET A 192 -1.36 -12.16 -8.19
N ASP A 193 -0.40 -11.63 -8.94
CA ASP A 193 0.39 -12.39 -9.92
C ASP A 193 1.55 -13.19 -9.26
N GLY A 194 1.67 -13.17 -7.93
CA GLY A 194 2.63 -13.94 -7.15
C GLY A 194 3.81 -13.15 -6.58
N TYR A 195 3.86 -11.82 -6.77
CA TYR A 195 4.93 -11.00 -6.21
C TYR A 195 4.99 -11.11 -4.67
N GLY A 196 6.20 -11.31 -4.14
CA GLY A 196 6.42 -11.47 -2.70
C GLY A 196 6.05 -12.84 -2.14
N ASN A 197 5.52 -13.77 -2.97
CA ASN A 197 5.09 -15.11 -2.53
C ASN A 197 4.10 -15.07 -1.35
N LEU A 198 3.18 -14.10 -1.34
CA LEU A 198 2.24 -13.87 -0.23
C LEU A 198 0.96 -14.71 -0.32
N GLN A 199 0.76 -15.41 -1.44
CA GLN A 199 -0.48 -16.12 -1.70
C GLN A 199 -0.48 -17.49 -1.02
N ASP A 200 -1.59 -17.82 -0.36
CA ASP A 200 -1.84 -19.17 0.15
C ASP A 200 -2.02 -20.16 -1.01
N THR A 201 -0.94 -20.87 -1.34
CA THR A 201 -0.94 -21.86 -2.43
C THR A 201 -1.92 -23.00 -2.19
N LYS A 202 -2.23 -23.36 -0.93
CA LYS A 202 -3.22 -24.41 -0.66
C LYS A 202 -4.62 -23.91 -1.01
N TYR A 203 -4.94 -22.69 -0.58
CA TYR A 203 -6.20 -22.05 -0.93
C TYR A 203 -6.34 -21.85 -2.45
N LEU A 204 -5.30 -21.38 -3.15
CA LEU A 204 -5.34 -21.21 -4.61
C LEU A 204 -5.57 -22.53 -5.38
N ASN A 205 -5.21 -23.67 -4.79
CA ASN A 205 -5.47 -24.99 -5.38
C ASN A 205 -6.83 -25.58 -5.00
N SER A 206 -7.56 -24.94 -4.08
CA SER A 206 -8.86 -25.40 -3.58
C SER A 206 -9.98 -25.31 -4.63
N ARG A 207 -11.05 -26.07 -4.41
CA ARG A 207 -12.28 -25.98 -5.22
C ARG A 207 -12.93 -24.60 -5.09
N ALA A 208 -13.00 -24.05 -3.88
CA ALA A 208 -13.59 -22.75 -3.60
C ALA A 208 -12.94 -21.63 -4.43
N PHE A 209 -11.59 -21.62 -4.51
CA PHE A 209 -10.89 -20.62 -5.32
C PHE A 209 -11.16 -20.79 -6.82
N LYS A 210 -11.26 -22.03 -7.33
CA LYS A 210 -11.59 -22.30 -8.73
C LYS A 210 -13.00 -21.82 -9.09
N GLU A 211 -13.97 -22.05 -8.20
CA GLU A 211 -15.34 -21.57 -8.36
C GLU A 211 -15.41 -20.04 -8.36
N PHE A 212 -14.71 -19.40 -7.42
CA PHE A 212 -14.53 -17.95 -7.41
C PHE A 212 -13.91 -17.43 -8.72
N LEU A 213 -12.86 -18.08 -9.22
CA LEU A 213 -12.18 -17.67 -10.44
C LEU A 213 -13.10 -17.77 -11.67
N TRP A 214 -13.91 -18.83 -11.77
CA TRP A 214 -14.93 -18.94 -12.82
C TRP A 214 -15.95 -17.82 -12.73
N ASP A 215 -16.42 -17.50 -11.53
CA ASP A 215 -17.38 -16.41 -11.33
C ASP A 215 -16.81 -15.06 -11.78
N VAL A 216 -15.55 -14.76 -11.41
CA VAL A 216 -14.84 -13.54 -11.85
C VAL A 216 -14.71 -13.47 -13.38
N GLN A 217 -14.42 -14.59 -14.04
CA GLN A 217 -14.35 -14.64 -15.52
C GLN A 217 -15.70 -14.32 -16.17
N GLU A 218 -16.81 -14.63 -15.50
CA GLU A 218 -18.17 -14.32 -15.95
C GLU A 218 -18.60 -12.87 -15.66
N PHE A 219 -17.86 -12.08 -14.86
CA PHE A 219 -18.29 -10.72 -14.49
C PHE A 219 -18.56 -9.83 -15.69
N ARG A 220 -17.67 -9.84 -16.69
CA ARG A 220 -17.82 -9.01 -17.88
C ARG A 220 -19.08 -9.36 -18.69
N PRO A 221 -19.32 -10.62 -19.10
CA PRO A 221 -20.53 -10.97 -19.83
C PRO A 221 -21.79 -10.87 -18.96
N ARG A 222 -21.76 -11.32 -17.70
CA ARG A 222 -22.93 -11.34 -16.80
C ARG A 222 -23.45 -9.94 -16.49
N TYR A 223 -22.58 -8.96 -16.35
CA TYR A 223 -22.95 -7.59 -15.95
C TYR A 223 -22.72 -6.57 -17.06
N PHE A 224 -22.66 -7.01 -18.31
CA PHE A 224 -22.38 -6.17 -19.48
C PHE A 224 -23.36 -4.99 -19.64
N PHE A 225 -24.60 -5.16 -19.17
CA PHE A 225 -25.67 -4.16 -19.29
C PHE A 225 -25.52 -2.97 -18.33
N TYR A 226 -24.76 -3.10 -17.23
CA TYR A 226 -24.41 -1.97 -16.36
C TYR A 226 -23.35 -1.12 -17.06
N ARG A 227 -23.76 -0.04 -17.72
CA ARG A 227 -22.84 0.86 -18.46
C ARG A 227 -22.25 1.96 -17.60
N ASN A 228 -22.95 2.34 -16.54
CA ASN A 228 -22.46 3.28 -15.55
C ASN A 228 -21.39 2.58 -14.68
N LEU A 229 -20.30 3.30 -14.40
CA LEU A 229 -19.19 2.77 -13.61
C LEU A 229 -19.58 2.48 -12.16
N GLU A 230 -20.29 3.40 -11.50
CA GLU A 230 -20.68 3.26 -10.09
C GLU A 230 -21.62 2.04 -9.92
N ASP A 231 -22.65 1.93 -10.76
CA ASP A 231 -23.56 0.78 -10.72
C ASP A 231 -22.80 -0.54 -10.92
N ARG A 232 -21.85 -0.57 -11.85
CA ARG A 232 -21.04 -1.78 -12.11
C ARG A 232 -20.11 -2.10 -10.94
N ILE A 233 -19.53 -1.08 -10.30
CA ILE A 233 -18.71 -1.26 -9.10
C ILE A 233 -19.54 -1.88 -7.97
N GLU A 234 -20.74 -1.35 -7.71
CA GLU A 234 -21.62 -1.85 -6.64
C GLU A 234 -22.02 -3.31 -6.87
N VAL A 235 -22.42 -3.66 -8.10
CA VAL A 235 -22.76 -5.05 -8.44
C VAL A 235 -21.55 -5.97 -8.30
N TYR A 236 -20.34 -5.52 -8.66
CA TYR A 236 -19.13 -6.31 -8.46
C TYR A 236 -18.80 -6.45 -6.98
N ARG A 237 -18.97 -5.40 -6.18
CA ARG A 237 -18.78 -5.47 -4.71
C ARG A 237 -19.70 -6.49 -4.09
N GLU A 238 -21.00 -6.43 -4.39
CA GLU A 238 -21.99 -7.39 -3.89
C GLU A 238 -21.60 -8.82 -4.23
N ARG A 239 -21.24 -9.08 -5.50
CA ARG A 239 -20.87 -10.43 -5.93
C ARG A 239 -19.56 -10.93 -5.31
N LEU A 240 -18.57 -10.05 -5.13
CA LEU A 240 -17.31 -10.40 -4.46
C LEU A 240 -17.52 -10.66 -2.97
N GLU A 241 -18.42 -9.92 -2.33
CA GLU A 241 -18.83 -10.12 -0.94
C GLU A 241 -19.53 -11.47 -0.74
N GLU A 242 -20.40 -11.88 -1.66
CA GLU A 242 -20.98 -13.24 -1.66
C GLU A 242 -19.90 -14.32 -1.73
N ASN A 243 -18.91 -14.16 -2.62
CA ASN A 243 -17.80 -15.10 -2.74
C ASN A 243 -16.95 -15.13 -1.46
N PHE A 244 -16.68 -13.98 -0.87
CA PHE A 244 -15.95 -13.87 0.39
C PHE A 244 -16.65 -14.66 1.51
N GLN A 245 -17.98 -14.52 1.63
CA GLN A 245 -18.77 -15.23 2.63
C GLN A 245 -18.77 -16.75 2.43
N ARG A 246 -18.72 -17.24 1.18
CA ARG A 246 -18.60 -18.67 0.87
C ARG A 246 -17.24 -19.25 1.29
N ILE A 247 -16.16 -18.48 1.12
CA ILE A 247 -14.81 -18.90 1.52
C ILE A 247 -14.67 -18.98 3.05
N ASP A 248 -15.25 -18.02 3.76
CA ASP A 248 -15.19 -17.98 5.24
C ASP A 248 -16.17 -18.96 5.92
N LYS A 249 -17.16 -19.49 5.20
CA LYS A 249 -18.10 -20.52 5.68
C LYS A 249 -18.05 -21.75 4.78
N PRO A 250 -17.06 -22.65 4.95
CA PRO A 250 -16.89 -23.83 4.09
C PRO A 250 -17.99 -24.90 4.22
N PHE A 251 -19.08 -24.65 4.95
CA PHE A 251 -20.19 -25.59 5.12
C PHE A 251 -21.46 -25.04 4.46
N PHE A 252 -21.63 -25.36 3.18
CA PHE A 252 -22.82 -26.00 2.63
C PHE A 252 -22.41 -26.69 1.33
N ASP A 253 -21.49 -27.65 1.44
CA ASP A 253 -21.47 -28.74 0.46
C ASP A 253 -22.77 -29.53 0.71
N TYR A 254 -23.74 -29.34 -0.18
CA TYR A 254 -24.82 -30.30 -0.35
C TYR A 254 -24.19 -31.54 -0.98
N ASP A 255 -24.22 -32.66 -0.24
CA ASP A 255 -24.17 -34.01 -0.81
C ASP A 255 -25.29 -34.21 -1.85
#